data_AF-A0A952IGY7-F1
#
_entry.id   AF-A0A952IGY7-F1
#
_cell.length_a   1.000
_cell.length_b   1.000
_cell.length_c   1.000
_cell.angle_alpha   90.00
_cell.angle_beta   90.00
_cell.angle_gamma   90.00
#
_symmetry.space_group_name_H-M   'P 1'
#
loop_
_entity.id
_entity.type
_entity.pdbx_description
1 polymer ?
#
loop_
_entity_poly.entity_id
_entity_poly.type
_entity_poly.pdbx_seq_one_letter_code
_entity_poly.pdbx_strand_id
1 'polypeptide(L)'
;MVVNNKNQPTWSISLWDYSVKIYGFKEVKKSCLKLQDEYHANVAIILWCCWLNSEGITLPQSVMDEALINIDTVNQTTLLKLRSVRRSVEGTGAFTSDQAKVINRQVLNIELMIEKVLLYRLQDLTRRFIDLPLLSETPVTLSYYLQFINIESASEEAEKLQQLCNLRSVVVDDL
;
A
#
# COMPACT_ATOMS: atom_id res chain seq x y z
N MET A 1 10.61 -31.98 23.21
CA MET A 1 9.97 -30.65 23.19
C MET A 1 10.74 -29.80 22.21
N VAL A 2 10.20 -29.60 21.00
CA VAL A 2 10.79 -28.72 20.01
C VAL A 2 10.30 -27.32 20.34
N VAL A 3 11.20 -26.45 20.82
CA VAL A 3 10.89 -25.03 21.02
C VAL A 3 10.72 -24.43 19.64
N ASN A 4 9.47 -24.18 19.27
CA ASN A 4 9.05 -23.63 17.98
C ASN A 4 9.51 -22.17 17.92
N ASN A 5 10.59 -21.89 17.19
CA ASN A 5 11.23 -20.58 17.12
C ASN A 5 10.46 -19.61 16.17
N LYS A 6 9.12 -19.55 16.29
CA LYS A 6 8.22 -18.78 15.39
C LYS A 6 8.12 -17.28 15.70
N ASN A 7 9.05 -16.71 16.47
CA ASN A 7 8.91 -15.35 17.01
C ASN A 7 9.89 -14.32 16.42
N GLN A 8 10.63 -14.64 15.36
CA GLN A 8 11.42 -13.63 14.66
C GLN A 8 10.67 -13.13 13.41
N PRO A 9 10.61 -11.82 13.17
CA PRO A 9 10.07 -11.31 11.92
C PRO A 9 10.96 -11.81 10.78
N THR A 10 10.32 -12.38 9.75
CA THR A 10 10.93 -12.82 8.50
C THR A 10 11.34 -11.67 7.58
N TRP A 11 11.33 -10.44 8.10
CA TRP A 11 11.58 -9.19 7.40
C TRP A 11 12.46 -8.27 8.27
N SER A 12 13.31 -7.48 7.63
CA SER A 12 14.22 -6.53 8.25
C SER A 12 13.50 -5.30 8.81
N ILE A 13 12.44 -4.84 8.15
CA ILE A 13 11.61 -3.71 8.58
C ILE A 13 10.11 -4.06 8.46
N SER A 14 9.30 -3.60 9.42
CA SER A 14 7.85 -3.81 9.34
C SER A 14 7.27 -3.10 8.13
N LEU A 15 6.17 -3.62 7.55
CA LEU A 15 5.49 -2.99 6.42
C LEU A 15 5.05 -1.57 6.76
N TRP A 16 4.64 -1.31 8.00
CA TRP A 16 4.28 0.03 8.46
C TRP A 16 5.47 0.98 8.43
N ASP A 17 6.59 0.60 9.06
CA ASP A 17 7.77 1.47 9.14
C ASP A 17 8.39 1.68 7.75
N TYR A 18 8.39 0.63 6.93
CA TYR A 18 8.75 0.72 5.51
C TYR A 18 7.85 1.72 4.78
N SER A 19 6.53 1.61 4.95
CA SER A 19 5.56 2.50 4.30
C SER A 19 5.76 3.96 4.72
N VAL A 20 5.99 4.23 6.02
CA VAL A 20 6.27 5.58 6.51
C VAL A 20 7.58 6.13 5.92
N LYS A 21 8.64 5.31 5.89
CA LYS A 21 9.95 5.69 5.32
C LYS A 21 9.80 6.01 3.83
N ILE A 22 9.23 5.08 3.07
CA ILE A 22 9.18 5.13 1.61
C ILE A 22 8.19 6.18 1.11
N TYR A 23 7.04 6.32 1.76
CA TYR A 23 6.06 7.36 1.43
C TYR A 23 6.51 8.77 1.84
N GLY A 24 7.54 8.88 2.70
CA GLY A 24 8.20 10.14 3.02
C GLY A 24 8.93 10.78 1.83
N PHE A 25 9.34 9.98 0.83
CA PHE A 25 9.98 10.50 -0.38
C PHE A 25 8.95 11.12 -1.33
N LYS A 26 9.23 12.35 -1.76
CA LYS A 26 8.30 13.18 -2.55
C LYS A 26 7.89 12.51 -3.86
N GLU A 27 8.82 11.84 -4.53
CA GLU A 27 8.62 11.16 -5.81
C GLU A 27 7.70 9.95 -5.64
N VAL A 28 7.94 9.12 -4.63
CA VAL A 28 7.09 7.96 -4.32
C VAL A 28 5.68 8.41 -3.96
N LYS A 29 5.57 9.42 -3.07
CA LYS A 29 4.29 10.02 -2.70
C LYS A 29 3.53 10.53 -3.92
N LYS A 30 4.21 11.26 -4.81
CA LYS A 30 3.61 11.81 -6.03
C LYS A 30 3.07 10.70 -6.94
N SER A 31 3.85 9.64 -7.17
CA SER A 31 3.42 8.50 -8.00
C SER A 31 2.24 7.77 -7.38
N CYS A 32 2.26 7.51 -6.07
CA CYS A 32 1.14 6.88 -5.37
C CYS A 32 -0.14 7.73 -5.43
N LEU A 33 -0.03 9.06 -5.26
CA LEU A 33 -1.18 9.95 -5.35
C LEU A 33 -1.74 10.01 -6.77
N LYS A 34 -0.89 10.05 -7.80
CA LYS A 34 -1.33 9.95 -9.21
C LYS A 34 -2.17 8.69 -9.43
N LEU A 35 -1.66 7.53 -9.03
CA LEU A 35 -2.36 6.25 -9.18
C LEU A 35 -3.67 6.21 -8.37
N GLN A 36 -3.67 6.78 -7.16
CA GLN A 36 -4.85 6.88 -6.31
C GLN A 36 -5.93 7.76 -6.92
N ASP A 37 -5.55 8.93 -7.45
CA ASP A 37 -6.50 9.92 -7.94
C ASP A 37 -7.08 9.53 -9.30
N GLU A 38 -6.25 8.98 -10.21
CA GLU A 38 -6.64 8.60 -11.56
C GLU A 38 -7.33 7.24 -11.63
N TYR A 39 -6.85 6.25 -10.86
CA TYR A 39 -7.29 4.85 -10.97
C TYR A 39 -7.90 4.29 -9.69
N HIS A 40 -8.12 5.13 -8.66
CA HIS A 40 -8.60 4.70 -7.34
C HIS A 40 -7.72 3.63 -6.69
N ALA A 41 -6.44 3.59 -7.08
CA ALA A 41 -5.50 2.60 -6.59
C ALA A 41 -5.36 2.66 -5.06
N ASN A 42 -5.22 1.48 -4.48
CA ASN A 42 -5.04 1.28 -3.05
C ASN A 42 -3.56 1.41 -2.72
N VAL A 43 -3.19 2.55 -2.16
CA VAL A 43 -1.79 2.86 -1.80
C VAL A 43 -1.22 1.83 -0.82
N ALA A 44 -2.03 1.24 0.06
CA ALA A 44 -1.56 0.20 0.97
C ALA A 44 -1.12 -1.07 0.20
N ILE A 45 -1.84 -1.47 -0.84
CA ILE A 45 -1.48 -2.62 -1.70
C ILE A 45 -0.23 -2.30 -2.52
N ILE A 46 -0.12 -1.08 -3.05
CA ILE A 46 1.08 -0.63 -3.79
C ILE A 46 2.32 -0.73 -2.90
N LEU A 47 2.27 -0.13 -1.70
CA LEU A 47 3.39 -0.13 -0.77
C LEU A 47 3.73 -1.54 -0.28
N TRP A 48 2.72 -2.40 -0.10
CA TRP A 48 2.93 -3.81 0.22
C TRP A 48 3.69 -4.56 -0.88
N CYS A 49 3.29 -4.41 -2.14
CA CYS A 49 4.03 -5.03 -3.25
C CYS A 49 5.49 -4.57 -3.29
N CYS A 50 5.73 -3.27 -3.08
CA CYS A 50 7.08 -2.74 -3.05
C CYS A 50 7.89 -3.28 -1.86
N TRP A 51 7.25 -3.42 -0.70
CA TRP A 51 7.87 -3.99 0.51
C TRP A 51 8.24 -5.46 0.33
N LEU A 52 7.34 -6.29 -0.21
CA LEU A 52 7.62 -7.69 -0.52
C LEU A 52 8.89 -7.82 -1.38
N ASN A 53 8.97 -7.03 -2.46
CA ASN A 53 10.13 -7.01 -3.32
C ASN A 53 11.41 -6.54 -2.57
N SER A 54 11.32 -5.53 -1.71
CA SER A 54 12.47 -5.03 -0.96
C SER A 54 13.01 -6.02 0.08
N GLU A 55 12.13 -6.82 0.67
CA GLU A 55 12.46 -7.86 1.65
C GLU A 55 12.82 -9.20 0.99
N GLY A 56 12.75 -9.30 -0.34
CA GLY A 56 12.94 -10.55 -1.06
C GLY A 56 11.85 -11.60 -0.76
N ILE A 57 10.71 -11.17 -0.22
CA ILE A 57 9.59 -12.06 0.12
C ILE A 57 8.82 -12.38 -1.14
N THR A 58 8.64 -13.66 -1.40
CA THR A 58 7.87 -14.15 -2.53
C THR A 58 6.62 -14.87 -2.03
N LEU A 59 5.45 -14.42 -2.49
CA LEU A 59 4.16 -15.02 -2.16
C LEU A 59 3.48 -15.52 -3.45
N PRO A 60 2.69 -16.61 -3.40
CA PRO A 60 1.88 -17.04 -4.54
C PRO A 60 0.89 -15.96 -4.98
N GLN A 61 0.65 -15.82 -6.29
CA GLN A 61 -0.25 -14.78 -6.83
C GLN A 61 -1.67 -14.88 -6.25
N SER A 62 -2.15 -16.08 -5.88
CA SER A 62 -3.43 -16.27 -5.18
C SER A 62 -3.56 -15.44 -3.89
N VAL A 63 -2.44 -15.07 -3.26
CA VAL A 63 -2.42 -14.17 -2.08
C VAL A 63 -2.79 -12.73 -2.46
N MET A 64 -2.49 -12.29 -3.69
CA MET A 64 -2.99 -11.00 -4.18
C MET A 64 -4.51 -11.03 -4.31
N ASP A 65 -5.10 -12.13 -4.77
CA ASP A 65 -6.56 -12.27 -4.87
C ASP A 65 -7.22 -12.14 -3.49
N GLU A 66 -6.62 -12.74 -2.45
CA GLU A 66 -7.07 -12.56 -1.06
C GLU A 66 -6.97 -11.10 -0.60
N ALA A 67 -5.89 -10.40 -0.97
CA ALA A 67 -5.73 -8.98 -0.65
C ALA A 67 -6.80 -8.13 -1.35
N LEU A 68 -7.06 -8.36 -2.64
CA LEU A 68 -8.08 -7.66 -3.40
C LEU A 68 -9.48 -7.85 -2.79
N ILE A 69 -9.85 -9.09 -2.44
CA ILE A 69 -11.16 -9.39 -1.85
C ILE A 69 -11.31 -8.76 -0.47
N ASN A 70 -10.33 -8.91 0.42
CA ASN A 70 -10.49 -8.59 1.84
C ASN A 70 -10.08 -7.16 2.23
N ILE A 71 -9.25 -6.53 1.41
CA ILE A 71 -8.58 -5.25 1.72
C ILE A 71 -9.05 -4.20 0.73
N ASP A 72 -9.05 -4.50 -0.57
CA ASP A 72 -9.54 -3.52 -1.54
C ASP A 72 -11.05 -3.29 -1.47
N THR A 73 -11.86 -4.33 -1.26
CA THR A 73 -13.30 -4.16 -1.01
C THR A 73 -13.58 -3.21 0.18
N VAL A 74 -12.76 -3.28 1.24
CA VAL A 74 -12.88 -2.38 2.41
C VAL A 74 -12.47 -0.95 2.04
N ASN A 75 -11.40 -0.80 1.26
CA ASN A 75 -10.94 0.49 0.72
C ASN A 75 -12.04 1.15 -0.14
N GLN A 76 -12.64 0.42 -1.07
CA GLN A 76 -13.72 0.90 -1.94
C GLN A 76 -14.96 1.33 -1.15
N THR A 77 -15.35 0.54 -0.14
CA THR A 77 -16.57 0.80 0.65
C THR A 77 -16.41 1.91 1.69
N THR A 78 -15.17 2.25 2.07
CA THR A 78 -14.87 3.19 3.17
C THR A 78 -14.02 4.37 2.73
N LEU A 79 -12.78 4.15 2.26
CA LEU A 79 -11.81 5.21 1.95
C LEU A 79 -12.27 6.09 0.79
N LEU A 80 -12.85 5.52 -0.27
CA LEU A 80 -13.37 6.34 -1.37
C LEU A 80 -14.50 7.27 -0.93
N LYS A 81 -15.34 6.85 0.02
CA LYS A 81 -16.39 7.70 0.57
C LYS A 81 -15.81 8.85 1.37
N LEU A 82 -14.78 8.59 2.19
CA LEU A 82 -14.08 9.65 2.94
C LEU A 82 -13.41 10.66 2.01
N ARG A 83 -12.72 10.17 0.96
CA ARG A 83 -12.12 11.03 -0.06
C ARG A 83 -13.16 11.86 -0.81
N SER A 84 -14.34 11.29 -1.07
CA SER A 84 -15.48 12.02 -1.63
C SER A 84 -15.94 13.15 -0.70
N VAL A 85 -16.12 12.85 0.60
CA VAL A 85 -16.46 13.87 1.62
C VAL A 85 -15.43 15.00 1.64
N ARG A 86 -14.14 14.68 1.65
CA ARG A 86 -13.05 15.67 1.64
C ARG A 86 -13.13 16.60 0.41
N ARG A 87 -13.38 16.04 -0.78
CA ARG A 87 -13.57 16.80 -2.03
C ARG A 87 -14.84 17.66 -1.99
N SER A 88 -15.94 17.14 -1.45
CA SER A 88 -17.19 17.90 -1.32
C SER A 88 -17.06 19.08 -0.34
N VAL A 89 -16.33 18.91 0.77
CA VAL A 89 -16.08 20.00 1.73
C VAL A 89 -15.36 21.19 1.05
N GLU A 90 -14.47 20.93 0.09
CA GLU A 90 -13.80 21.98 -0.69
C GLU A 90 -14.72 22.58 -1.77
N GLY A 91 -15.51 21.73 -2.45
CA GLY A 91 -16.31 22.14 -3.60
C GLY A 91 -17.68 22.77 -3.30
N THR A 92 -18.22 22.60 -2.08
CA THR A 92 -19.59 23.07 -1.76
C THR A 92 -19.71 24.58 -1.59
N GLY A 93 -18.61 25.29 -1.29
CA GLY A 93 -18.64 26.73 -0.96
C GLY A 93 -19.44 27.09 0.30
N ALA A 94 -19.98 26.09 1.01
CA ALA A 94 -20.80 26.26 2.21
C ALA A 94 -19.97 26.55 3.46
N PHE A 95 -18.65 26.31 3.40
CA PHE A 95 -17.70 26.53 4.47
C PHE A 95 -16.70 27.62 4.11
N THR A 96 -16.26 28.37 5.11
CA THR A 96 -15.06 29.21 4.96
C THR A 96 -13.82 28.34 4.72
N SER A 97 -12.76 28.92 4.17
CA SER A 97 -11.49 28.21 3.91
C SER A 97 -10.94 27.54 5.17
N ASP A 98 -11.00 28.21 6.32
CA ASP A 98 -10.44 27.67 7.56
C ASP A 98 -11.32 26.56 8.16
N GLN A 99 -12.64 26.66 8.05
CA GLN A 99 -13.55 25.57 8.42
C GLN A 99 -13.31 24.33 7.54
N ALA A 100 -13.20 24.51 6.22
CA ALA A 100 -12.92 23.41 5.29
C ALA A 100 -11.59 22.72 5.60
N LYS A 101 -10.52 23.50 5.90
CA LYS A 101 -9.21 22.95 6.31
C LYS A 101 -9.31 22.12 7.58
N VAL A 102 -10.05 22.57 8.59
CA VAL A 102 -10.22 21.84 9.86
C VAL A 102 -10.94 20.52 9.62
N ILE A 103 -12.04 20.53 8.87
CA ILE A 103 -12.81 19.32 8.56
C ILE A 103 -11.96 18.34 7.75
N ASN A 104 -11.32 18.81 6.67
CA ASN A 104 -10.49 17.96 5.82
C ASN A 104 -9.31 17.35 6.56
N ARG A 105 -8.73 18.06 7.54
CA ARG A 105 -7.70 17.51 8.42
C ARG A 105 -8.23 16.32 9.24
N GLN A 106 -9.44 16.42 9.79
CA GLN A 106 -10.03 15.32 10.56
C GLN A 106 -10.38 14.13 9.67
N VAL A 107 -10.95 14.37 8.49
CA VAL A 107 -11.24 13.31 7.52
C VAL A 107 -9.95 12.63 7.06
N LEU A 108 -8.90 13.39 6.75
CA LEU A 108 -7.58 12.86 6.41
C LEU A 108 -6.99 12.01 7.54
N ASN A 109 -7.14 12.42 8.81
CA ASN A 109 -6.67 11.59 9.93
C ASN A 109 -7.38 10.23 9.97
N ILE A 110 -8.69 10.19 9.71
CA ILE A 110 -9.45 8.94 9.62
C ILE A 110 -8.98 8.10 8.43
N GLU A 111 -8.74 8.71 7.26
CA GLU A 111 -8.17 8.03 6.10
C GLU A 111 -6.84 7.35 6.45
N LEU A 112 -5.91 8.09 7.06
CA LEU A 112 -4.60 7.58 7.46
C LEU A 112 -4.69 6.46 8.51
N MET A 113 -5.65 6.56 9.45
CA MET A 113 -5.89 5.49 10.42
C MET A 113 -6.36 4.20 9.75
N ILE A 114 -7.27 4.30 8.77
CA ILE A 114 -7.75 3.13 8.01
C ILE A 114 -6.60 2.55 7.20
N GLU A 115 -5.86 3.36 6.44
CA GLU A 115 -4.72 2.91 5.63
C GLU A 115 -3.67 2.19 6.48
N LYS A 116 -3.37 2.70 7.69
CA LYS A 116 -2.51 2.01 8.66
C LYS A 116 -3.03 0.62 9.05
N VAL A 117 -4.33 0.48 9.30
CA VAL A 117 -4.95 -0.83 9.59
C VAL A 117 -4.86 -1.75 8.37
N LEU A 118 -5.06 -1.25 7.16
CA LEU A 118 -4.92 -2.06 5.94
C LEU A 118 -3.48 -2.57 5.76
N LEU A 119 -2.47 -1.74 6.04
CA LEU A 119 -1.07 -2.16 6.03
C LEU A 119 -0.81 -3.27 7.06
N TYR A 120 -1.32 -3.16 8.29
CA TYR A 120 -1.16 -4.26 9.26
C TYR A 120 -1.83 -5.56 8.80
N ARG A 121 -3.01 -5.47 8.19
CA ARG A 121 -3.71 -6.64 7.63
C ARG A 121 -2.91 -7.28 6.47
N LEU A 122 -2.26 -6.49 5.63
CA LEU A 122 -1.37 -6.98 4.56
C LEU A 122 -0.12 -7.66 5.13
N GLN A 123 0.46 -7.13 6.20
CA GLN A 123 1.58 -7.78 6.89
C GLN A 123 1.16 -9.11 7.53
N ASP A 124 -0.02 -9.17 8.16
CA ASP A 124 -0.56 -10.41 8.71
C ASP A 124 -0.94 -11.44 7.63
N LEU A 125 -1.40 -10.97 6.46
CA LEU A 125 -1.56 -11.81 5.28
C LEU A 125 -0.21 -12.38 4.85
N THR A 126 0.82 -11.54 4.72
CA THR A 126 2.19 -12.00 4.38
C THR A 126 2.66 -13.08 5.34
N ARG A 127 2.56 -12.85 6.66
CA ARG A 127 2.99 -13.81 7.69
C ARG A 127 2.28 -15.15 7.61
N ARG A 128 1.01 -15.18 7.20
CA ARG A 128 0.27 -16.44 7.02
C ARG A 128 0.75 -17.25 5.83
N PHE A 129 1.23 -16.59 4.78
CA PHE A 129 1.53 -17.22 3.49
C PHE A 129 3.02 -17.30 3.15
N ILE A 130 3.92 -16.72 3.96
CA ILE A 130 5.35 -16.65 3.66
C ILE A 130 6.04 -18.01 3.56
N ASP A 131 5.54 -19.02 4.27
CA ASP A 131 6.09 -20.38 4.24
C ASP A 131 5.47 -21.25 3.14
N LEU A 132 4.52 -20.71 2.35
CA LEU A 132 3.87 -21.49 1.29
C LEU A 132 4.76 -21.58 0.05
N PRO A 133 4.97 -22.79 -0.49
CA PRO A 133 5.69 -22.95 -1.74
C PRO A 133 4.89 -22.35 -2.90
N LEU A 134 5.58 -21.74 -3.86
CA LEU A 134 4.96 -21.13 -5.04
C LEU A 134 4.23 -22.13 -5.95
N LEU A 135 4.52 -23.44 -5.87
CA LEU A 135 3.83 -24.53 -6.58
C LEU A 135 3.30 -24.15 -7.98
N SER A 136 4.18 -23.67 -8.86
CA SER A 136 3.92 -23.21 -10.24
C SER A 136 3.11 -21.91 -10.43
N GLU A 137 2.67 -21.26 -9.35
CA GLU A 137 2.13 -19.90 -9.41
C GLU A 137 3.24 -18.88 -9.67
N THR A 138 2.86 -17.83 -10.41
CA THR A 138 3.65 -16.60 -10.47
C THR A 138 3.67 -15.92 -9.10
N PRO A 139 4.72 -15.15 -8.80
CA PRO A 139 4.76 -14.41 -7.54
C PRO A 139 3.82 -13.20 -7.58
N VAL A 140 3.42 -12.74 -6.40
CA VAL A 140 2.78 -11.43 -6.24
C VAL A 140 3.69 -10.33 -6.79
N THR A 141 3.15 -9.50 -7.68
CA THR A 141 3.87 -8.37 -8.28
C THR A 141 3.00 -7.12 -8.31
N LEU A 142 3.64 -5.95 -8.28
CA LEU A 142 2.94 -4.67 -8.44
C LEU A 142 2.30 -4.56 -9.83
N SER A 143 2.97 -5.05 -10.88
CA SER A 143 2.45 -5.02 -12.26
C SER A 143 1.14 -5.78 -12.38
N TYR A 144 1.01 -6.96 -11.74
CA TYR A 144 -0.24 -7.70 -11.72
C TYR A 144 -1.38 -6.90 -11.07
N TYR A 145 -1.12 -6.22 -9.95
CA TYR A 145 -2.11 -5.35 -9.31
C TYR A 145 -2.51 -4.17 -10.22
N LEU A 146 -1.54 -3.49 -10.84
CA LEU A 146 -1.83 -2.36 -11.73
C LEU A 146 -2.61 -2.81 -12.98
N GLN A 147 -2.33 -4.01 -13.50
CA GLN A 147 -3.10 -4.61 -14.58
C GLN A 147 -4.53 -4.93 -14.16
N PHE A 148 -4.73 -5.45 -12.94
CA PHE A 148 -6.07 -5.73 -12.40
C PHE A 148 -6.96 -4.47 -12.34
N ILE A 149 -6.39 -3.31 -12.04
CA ILE A 149 -7.11 -2.02 -12.05
C ILE A 149 -7.13 -1.32 -13.43
N ASN A 150 -6.82 -2.06 -14.50
CA ASN A 150 -6.89 -1.63 -15.91
C ASN A 150 -5.97 -0.46 -16.29
N ILE A 151 -4.74 -0.42 -15.74
CA ILE A 151 -3.72 0.52 -16.21
C ILE A 151 -3.02 -0.07 -17.44
N GLU A 152 -3.13 0.60 -18.59
CA GLU A 152 -2.53 0.13 -19.86
C GLU A 152 -0.99 0.01 -19.77
N SER A 153 -0.34 0.93 -19.06
CA SER A 153 1.11 0.96 -18.83
C SER A 153 1.53 0.28 -17.51
N ALA A 154 0.76 -0.70 -17.03
CA ALA A 154 0.94 -1.33 -15.71
C ALA A 154 2.37 -1.78 -15.43
N SER A 155 3.02 -2.45 -16.38
CA SER A 155 4.40 -2.95 -16.21
C SER A 155 5.41 -1.81 -16.06
N GLU A 156 5.29 -0.76 -16.87
CA GLU A 156 6.21 0.38 -16.86
C GLU A 156 6.04 1.23 -15.58
N GLU A 157 4.80 1.50 -15.17
CA GLU A 157 4.51 2.23 -13.94
C GLU A 157 4.95 1.44 -12.70
N ALA A 158 4.73 0.12 -12.70
CA ALA A 158 5.21 -0.76 -11.64
C ALA A 158 6.73 -0.76 -11.53
N GLU A 159 7.45 -0.90 -12.66
CA GLU A 159 8.90 -0.91 -12.68
C GLU A 159 9.48 0.42 -12.17
N LYS A 160 8.97 1.55 -12.67
CA LYS A 160 9.39 2.89 -12.22
C LYS A 160 9.20 3.06 -10.72
N LEU A 161 8.04 2.67 -10.19
CA LEU A 161 7.75 2.82 -8.77
C LEU A 161 8.62 1.88 -7.92
N GLN A 162 8.84 0.65 -8.38
CA GLN A 162 9.70 -0.31 -7.71
C GLN A 162 11.16 0.16 -7.68
N GLN A 163 11.67 0.72 -8.78
CA GLN A 163 13.01 1.33 -8.84
C GLN A 163 13.13 2.51 -7.87
N LEU A 164 12.13 3.40 -7.83
CA LEU A 164 12.09 4.53 -6.90
C LEU A 164 12.14 4.06 -5.44
N CYS A 165 11.39 3.01 -5.09
CA CYS A 165 11.40 2.44 -3.76
C CYS A 165 12.76 1.81 -3.43
N ASN A 166 13.32 0.98 -4.32
CA ASN A 166 14.58 0.26 -4.09
C ASN A 166 15.77 1.22 -3.89
N LEU A 167 15.88 2.28 -4.71
CA LEU A 167 16.93 3.29 -4.58
C LEU A 167 16.92 4.01 -3.22
N ARG A 168 15.78 4.00 -2.53
CA ARG A 168 15.59 4.72 -1.25
C ARG A 168 15.58 3.80 -0.04
N SER A 169 15.36 2.50 -0.25
CA SER A 169 15.58 1.48 0.77
C SER A 169 17.06 1.35 1.13
N VAL A 170 17.96 1.42 0.12
CA VAL A 170 19.41 1.17 0.25
C VAL A 170 20.21 2.37 0.82
N VAL A 171 19.81 3.61 0.54
CA VAL A 171 20.61 4.82 0.82
C VAL A 171 20.70 5.20 2.32
N VAL A 172 20.11 4.42 3.23
CA VAL A 172 20.03 4.76 4.67
C VAL A 172 20.86 3.83 5.56
N ASP A 173 21.44 2.75 5.04
CA ASP A 173 22.35 1.91 5.84
C ASP A 173 23.77 2.51 6.00
N ASP A 174 24.03 3.67 5.38
CA ASP A 174 25.32 4.39 5.40
C ASP A 174 25.32 5.72 6.19
N LEU A 175 24.41 5.91 7.17
CA LEU A 175 24.44 7.08 8.08
C LEU A 175 24.37 6.70 9.56
#